data_AF-A0A8D8Y591-F1
#
_entry.id   AF-A0A8D8Y591-F1
#
_cell.length_a   1.000
_cell.length_b   1.000
_cell.length_c   1.000
_cell.angle_alpha   90.00
_cell.angle_beta   90.00
_cell.angle_gamma   90.00
#
_symmetry.space_group_name_H-M   'P 1'
#
loop_
_entity.id
_entity.type
_entity.pdbx_description
1 polymer ?
#
loop_
_entity_poly.entity_id
_entity_poly.type
_entity_poly.pdbx_seq_one_letter_code
_entity_poly.pdbx_strand_id
1 'polypeptide(L)'
;MKFSLYFMGYEDLKEAPSDPTERTAWTFKRKGTVELTHNWGSEHDDSVSYHTGNSDPRGFGHIGIEVPDVYKACERFEKLGVDFVKKPDDGKMKGIAFIKDPDGYWIEILSAGRMAEV
;
A
#
# COMPACT_ATOMS: atom_id res chain seq x y z
N MET A 1 9.64 -15.02 19.49
CA MET A 1 9.53 -13.90 18.53
C MET A 1 8.24 -13.17 18.86
N LYS A 2 8.26 -11.86 19.06
CA LYS A 2 7.07 -11.04 19.34
C LYS A 2 6.75 -10.20 18.12
N PHE A 3 5.50 -10.17 17.71
CA PHE A 3 5.06 -9.40 16.56
C PHE A 3 3.63 -8.90 16.75
N SER A 4 3.29 -7.85 16.01
CA SER A 4 1.92 -7.35 15.85
C SER A 4 1.54 -7.44 14.38
N LEU A 5 0.26 -7.74 14.11
CA LEU A 5 -0.29 -7.73 12.76
C LEU A 5 -1.26 -6.56 12.62
N TYR A 6 -1.11 -5.79 11.56
CA TYR A 6 -2.01 -4.71 11.20
C TYR A 6 -2.68 -5.04 9.87
N PHE A 7 -4.00 -4.90 9.79
CA PHE A 7 -4.77 -5.21 8.60
C PHE A 7 -5.29 -3.91 7.98
N MET A 8 -4.71 -3.52 6.85
CA MET A 8 -5.10 -2.33 6.09
C MET A 8 -6.06 -2.71 4.97
N GLY A 9 -7.22 -2.07 4.91
CA GLY A 9 -8.22 -2.30 3.87
C GLY A 9 -9.30 -1.22 3.87
N TYR A 10 -10.17 -1.26 2.87
CA TYR A 10 -11.33 -0.37 2.76
C TYR A 10 -12.53 -0.95 3.49
N GLU A 11 -12.70 -0.61 4.77
CA GLU A 11 -13.78 -1.13 5.60
C GLU A 11 -14.48 -0.04 6.41
N ASP A 12 -15.78 -0.21 6.67
CA ASP A 12 -16.48 0.60 7.67
C ASP A 12 -16.27 -0.01 9.06
N LEU A 13 -15.44 0.64 9.88
CA LEU A 13 -15.15 0.18 11.23
C LEU A 13 -16.36 0.18 12.16
N LYS A 14 -17.48 0.81 11.79
CA LYS A 14 -18.74 0.72 12.54
C LYS A 14 -19.41 -0.65 12.41
N GLU A 15 -19.09 -1.40 11.34
CA GLU A 15 -19.57 -2.77 11.15
C GLU A 15 -18.69 -3.80 11.86
N ALA A 16 -17.53 -3.39 12.39
CA ALA A 16 -16.63 -4.29 13.09
C ALA A 16 -17.23 -4.72 14.44
N PRO A 17 -17.31 -6.03 14.72
CA PRO A 17 -17.76 -6.53 16.01
C PRO A 17 -16.90 -5.99 17.17
N SER A 18 -17.52 -5.77 18.33
CA SER A 18 -16.81 -5.39 19.56
C SER A 18 -16.18 -6.59 20.26
N ASP A 19 -16.77 -7.79 20.11
CA ASP A 19 -16.18 -9.02 20.64
C ASP A 19 -14.86 -9.34 19.92
N PRO A 20 -13.75 -9.59 20.65
CA PRO A 20 -12.45 -9.84 20.02
C PRO A 20 -12.41 -11.05 19.08
N THR A 21 -13.14 -12.12 19.40
CA THR A 21 -13.15 -13.35 18.60
C THR A 21 -13.90 -13.12 17.29
N GLU A 22 -15.08 -12.51 17.38
CA GLU A 22 -15.86 -12.15 16.20
C GLU A 22 -15.13 -11.13 15.32
N ARG A 23 -14.48 -10.14 15.94
CA ARG A 23 -13.70 -9.12 15.24
C ARG A 23 -12.52 -9.73 14.48
N THR A 24 -11.87 -10.73 15.06
CA THR A 24 -10.78 -11.46 14.39
C THR A 24 -11.33 -12.18 13.16
N ALA A 25 -12.39 -12.97 13.30
CA ALA A 25 -13.00 -13.67 12.18
C ALA A 25 -13.54 -12.70 11.09
N TRP A 26 -14.06 -11.54 11.50
CA TRP A 26 -14.50 -10.48 10.60
C TRP A 26 -13.33 -9.92 9.78
N THR A 27 -12.19 -9.64 10.41
CA THR A 27 -10.98 -9.09 9.79
C THR A 27 -10.41 -10.03 8.72
N PHE A 28 -10.28 -11.33 9.02
CA PHE A 28 -9.76 -12.31 8.07
C PHE A 28 -10.71 -12.64 6.90
N LYS A 29 -11.95 -12.16 6.94
CA LYS A 29 -12.92 -12.30 5.84
C LYS A 29 -12.93 -11.10 4.88
N ARG A 30 -12.19 -10.04 5.18
CA ARG A 30 -12.14 -8.82 4.37
C ARG A 30 -11.39 -9.06 3.07
N LYS A 31 -11.93 -8.55 1.96
CA LYS A 31 -11.30 -8.68 0.63
C LYS A 31 -10.34 -7.52 0.42
N GLY A 32 -9.26 -7.77 -0.32
CA GLY A 32 -8.29 -6.72 -0.68
C GLY A 32 -7.58 -6.11 0.54
N THR A 33 -7.46 -6.86 1.64
CA THR A 33 -6.73 -6.43 2.83
C THR A 33 -5.24 -6.74 2.68
N VAL A 34 -4.41 -5.82 3.17
CA VAL A 34 -2.96 -5.97 3.29
C VAL A 34 -2.63 -6.21 4.76
N GLU A 35 -1.96 -7.33 5.05
CA GLU A 35 -1.41 -7.64 6.37
C GLU A 35 0.00 -7.08 6.48
N LEU A 36 0.23 -6.19 7.44
CA LEU A 36 1.53 -5.62 7.77
C LEU A 36 2.03 -6.26 9.06
N THR A 37 3.17 -6.95 8.96
CA THR A 37 3.79 -7.64 10.10
C THR A 37 4.85 -6.75 10.72
N HIS A 38 4.60 -6.30 11.95
CA HIS A 38 5.58 -5.58 12.74
C HIS A 38 6.30 -6.56 13.68
N ASN A 39 7.55 -6.87 13.37
CA ASN A 39 8.43 -7.62 14.28
C ASN A 39 9.01 -6.67 15.32
N TRP A 40 8.69 -6.88 16.59
CA TRP A 40 9.00 -5.90 17.64
C TRP A 40 10.51 -5.68 17.77
N GLY A 41 10.91 -4.40 17.82
CA GLY A 41 12.30 -3.97 17.95
C GLY A 41 12.95 -3.59 16.61
N SER A 42 12.34 -3.90 15.45
CA SER A 42 12.85 -3.48 14.15
C SER A 42 12.91 -1.96 14.02
N GLU A 43 12.01 -1.25 14.68
CA GLU A 43 11.95 0.22 14.73
C GLU A 43 13.12 0.88 15.51
N HIS A 44 13.94 0.08 16.19
CA HIS A 44 15.09 0.52 16.99
C HIS A 44 16.42 -0.07 16.50
N ASP A 45 16.40 -0.82 15.41
CA ASP A 45 17.57 -1.48 14.84
C ASP A 45 17.81 -0.99 13.40
N ASP A 46 18.72 -0.04 13.25
CA ASP A 46 19.10 0.54 11.96
C ASP A 46 19.69 -0.50 10.96
N SER A 47 20.03 -1.70 11.43
CA SER A 47 20.48 -2.79 10.54
C SER A 47 19.34 -3.56 9.88
N VAL A 48 18.10 -3.39 10.37
CA VAL A 48 16.92 -4.02 9.79
C VAL A 48 16.40 -3.18 8.63
N SER A 49 16.42 -3.77 7.44
CA SER A 49 15.77 -3.24 6.24
C SER A 49 15.03 -4.37 5.55
N TYR A 50 13.81 -4.11 5.10
CA TYR A 50 13.08 -5.03 4.26
C TYR A 50 13.46 -4.84 2.78
N HIS A 51 13.49 -5.94 2.03
CA HIS A 51 13.75 -5.89 0.59
C HIS A 51 12.44 -5.76 -0.17
N THR A 52 12.35 -4.74 -1.03
CA THR A 52 11.11 -4.41 -1.74
C THR A 52 10.81 -5.35 -2.91
N GLY A 53 11.81 -6.10 -3.38
CA GLY A 53 11.69 -7.01 -4.52
C GLY A 53 11.87 -6.36 -5.90
N ASN A 54 12.02 -5.02 -5.98
CA ASN A 54 12.23 -4.28 -7.23
C ASN A 54 13.72 -4.19 -7.67
N SER A 55 14.65 -4.64 -6.83
CA SER A 55 16.07 -4.86 -7.13
C SER A 55 16.44 -6.34 -7.07
N ASP A 56 17.63 -6.72 -7.55
CA ASP A 56 18.09 -8.12 -7.45
C ASP A 56 18.36 -8.50 -5.98
N PRO A 57 17.88 -9.66 -5.48
CA PRO A 57 17.05 -10.65 -6.19
C PRO A 57 15.59 -10.21 -6.33
N ARG A 58 15.10 -10.15 -7.57
CA ARG A 58 13.74 -9.69 -7.87
C ARG A 58 12.67 -10.71 -7.47
N GLY A 59 11.47 -10.22 -7.12
CA GLY A 59 10.34 -11.05 -6.71
C GLY A 59 9.03 -10.27 -6.69
N PHE A 60 8.54 -9.95 -5.49
CA PHE A 60 7.41 -9.02 -5.32
C PHE A 60 7.69 -7.68 -6.01
N GLY A 61 6.66 -7.08 -6.60
CA GLY A 61 6.77 -5.78 -7.29
C GLY A 61 6.11 -4.65 -6.50
N HIS A 62 4.79 -4.69 -6.38
CA HIS A 62 3.99 -3.64 -5.76
C HIS A 62 2.60 -4.13 -5.41
N ILE A 63 1.91 -3.38 -4.55
CA ILE A 63 0.44 -3.40 -4.45
C ILE A 63 -0.14 -2.29 -5.35
N GLY A 64 -1.44 -2.36 -5.63
CA GLY A 64 -2.15 -1.34 -6.42
C GLY A 64 -3.34 -0.78 -5.67
N ILE A 65 -3.53 0.54 -5.76
CA ILE A 65 -4.68 1.26 -5.21
C ILE A 65 -5.41 1.94 -6.37
N GLU A 66 -6.67 1.56 -6.53
CA GLU A 66 -7.59 2.21 -7.44
C GLU A 66 -8.05 3.55 -6.85
N VAL A 67 -8.03 4.59 -7.67
CA VAL A 67 -8.53 5.91 -7.32
C VAL A 67 -9.40 6.48 -8.44
N PRO A 68 -10.41 7.31 -8.10
CA PRO A 68 -11.25 7.96 -9.10
C PRO A 68 -10.46 8.89 -10.05
N ASP A 69 -9.39 9.53 -9.55
CA ASP A 69 -8.57 10.48 -10.31
C ASP A 69 -7.11 10.43 -9.85
N VAL A 70 -6.25 9.83 -10.69
CA VAL A 70 -4.82 9.67 -10.43
C VAL A 70 -4.11 11.02 -10.24
N TYR A 71 -4.50 12.05 -10.99
CA TYR A 71 -3.81 13.35 -10.94
C TYR A 71 -4.14 14.08 -9.65
N LYS A 72 -5.41 14.10 -9.24
CA LYS A 72 -5.81 14.68 -7.94
C LYS A 72 -5.20 13.93 -6.77
N ALA A 73 -5.16 12.61 -6.83
CA ALA A 73 -4.50 11.80 -5.81
C ALA A 73 -3.01 12.16 -5.70
N CYS A 74 -2.31 12.22 -6.83
CA CYS A 74 -0.89 12.57 -6.86
C CYS A 74 -0.61 14.01 -6.41
N GLU A 75 -1.45 14.99 -6.77
CA GLU A 75 -1.32 16.36 -6.26
C GLU A 75 -1.40 16.40 -4.73
N ARG A 76 -2.33 15.63 -4.14
CA ARG A 76 -2.40 15.48 -2.68
C ARG A 76 -1.15 14.82 -2.12
N PHE A 77 -0.65 13.76 -2.75
CA PHE A 77 0.57 13.07 -2.31
C PHE A 77 1.79 13.99 -2.34
N GLU A 78 1.96 14.80 -3.39
CA GLU A 78 3.03 15.80 -3.47
C GLU A 78 2.94 16.83 -2.34
N LYS A 79 1.73 17.35 -2.05
CA LYS A 79 1.51 18.29 -0.94
C LYS A 79 1.84 17.68 0.43
N LEU A 80 1.72 16.36 0.56
CA LEU A 80 2.06 15.62 1.77
C LEU A 80 3.53 15.18 1.82
N GLY A 81 4.32 15.46 0.79
CA GLY A 81 5.73 15.07 0.72
C GLY A 81 5.95 13.58 0.51
N VAL A 82 5.02 12.89 -0.16
CA VAL A 82 5.17 11.47 -0.49
C VAL A 82 6.22 11.27 -1.58
N ASP A 83 7.05 10.23 -1.42
CA ASP A 83 8.07 9.86 -2.39
C ASP A 83 7.48 9.16 -3.61
N PHE A 84 7.85 9.63 -4.80
CA PHE A 84 7.45 9.04 -6.08
C PHE A 84 8.58 8.22 -6.69
N VAL A 85 8.24 7.02 -7.17
CA VAL A 85 9.05 6.26 -8.13
C VAL A 85 8.80 6.78 -9.54
N LYS A 86 7.54 7.09 -9.85
CA LYS A 86 7.09 7.56 -11.17
C LYS A 86 5.87 8.46 -11.00
N LYS A 87 5.91 9.69 -11.53
CA LYS A 87 4.73 10.58 -11.57
C LYS A 87 3.74 10.19 -12.68
N PRO A 88 2.47 10.65 -12.64
CA PRO A 88 1.45 10.30 -13.62
C PRO A 88 1.88 10.47 -15.08
N ASP A 89 2.65 11.53 -15.36
CA ASP A 89 3.10 11.89 -16.70
C ASP A 89 4.55 11.48 -17.02
N ASP A 90 5.23 10.77 -16.13
CA ASP A 90 6.58 10.28 -16.44
C ASP A 90 6.52 9.06 -17.36
N GLY A 91 7.51 8.90 -18.25
CA GLY A 91 7.62 7.73 -19.13
C GLY A 91 6.55 7.66 -20.24
N LYS A 92 6.35 6.45 -20.80
CA LYS A 92 5.44 6.22 -21.93
C LYS A 92 3.98 6.09 -21.52
N MET A 93 3.70 5.35 -20.45
CA MET A 93 2.33 5.18 -19.94
C MET A 93 1.96 6.40 -19.09
N LYS A 94 1.00 7.18 -19.58
CA LYS A 94 0.44 8.36 -18.91
C LYS A 94 -0.76 7.97 -18.06
N GLY A 95 -1.03 8.75 -17.01
CA GLY A 95 -2.19 8.51 -16.13
C GLY A 95 -2.04 7.35 -15.15
N ILE A 96 -0.82 6.91 -14.89
CA ILE A 96 -0.44 5.90 -13.88
C ILE A 96 0.77 6.40 -13.10
N ALA A 97 0.76 6.23 -11.78
CA ALA A 97 1.87 6.64 -10.91
C ALA A 97 2.32 5.50 -9.98
N PHE A 98 3.55 5.61 -9.48
CA PHE A 98 4.08 4.74 -8.44
C PHE A 98 4.66 5.60 -7.32
N ILE A 99 4.19 5.37 -6.10
CA ILE A 99 4.72 6.00 -4.88
C ILE A 99 5.45 4.96 -4.02
N LYS A 100 6.14 5.41 -2.98
CA LYS A 100 6.75 4.55 -1.96
C LYS A 100 6.05 4.69 -0.61
N ASP A 101 5.98 3.58 0.11
CA ASP A 101 5.71 3.59 1.55
C ASP A 101 7.01 3.83 2.37
N PRO A 102 6.93 3.92 3.70
CA PRO A 102 8.10 4.15 4.55
C PRO A 102 9.20 3.07 4.45
N ASP A 103 8.84 1.82 4.14
CA ASP A 103 9.78 0.72 3.92
C ASP A 103 10.31 0.67 2.47
N GLY A 104 9.83 1.58 1.62
CA GLY A 104 10.23 1.72 0.23
C GLY A 104 9.47 0.81 -0.75
N TYR A 105 8.48 0.05 -0.31
CA TYR A 105 7.63 -0.76 -1.18
C TYR A 105 6.87 0.14 -2.15
N TRP A 106 6.75 -0.34 -3.39
CA TRP A 106 6.09 0.42 -4.44
C TRP A 106 4.57 0.22 -4.33
N ILE A 107 3.84 1.31 -4.52
CA ILE A 107 2.37 1.32 -4.56
C ILE A 107 1.95 1.97 -5.88
N GLU A 108 1.29 1.19 -6.73
CA GLU A 108 0.70 1.68 -7.97
C GLU A 108 -0.58 2.47 -7.68
N ILE A 109 -0.69 3.64 -8.31
CA ILE A 109 -1.88 4.48 -8.28
C ILE A 109 -2.49 4.51 -9.67
N LEU A 110 -3.69 3.93 -9.79
CA LEU A 110 -4.35 3.69 -11.06
C LEU A 110 -5.84 4.08 -11.00
N SER A 111 -6.45 4.33 -12.15
CA SER A 111 -7.90 4.53 -12.27
C SER A 111 -8.46 3.50 -13.23
N ALA A 112 -9.42 2.69 -12.76
CA ALA A 112 -9.95 1.59 -13.56
C ALA A 112 -10.59 2.07 -14.87
N GLY A 113 -11.32 3.19 -14.82
CA GLY A 113 -11.93 3.79 -16.01
C GLY A 113 -10.89 4.18 -17.07
N ARG A 114 -9.79 4.80 -16.66
CA ARG A 114 -8.72 5.20 -17.59
C ARG A 114 -7.98 3.99 -18.15
N MET A 115 -7.75 2.96 -17.34
CA MET A 115 -7.08 1.74 -17.82
C MET A 115 -7.89 0.98 -18.86
N ALA A 116 -9.22 1.09 -18.83
CA ALA A 116 -10.09 0.46 -19.82
C ALA A 116 -10.12 1.20 -21.18
N GLU A 117 -9.64 2.45 -21.24
CA GLU A 117 -9.56 3.26 -22.47
C GLU A 117 -8.25 3.03 -23.26
N VAL A 118 -7.31 2.26 -22.70
CA VAL A 118 -5.97 1.99 -23.27
C VAL A 118 -5.98 0.80 -24.22
#